data_AF-A0A9D4BVZ0-F1
#
_entry.id   AF-A0A9D4BVZ0-F1
#
_cell.length_a   1.000
_cell.length_b   1.000
_cell.length_c   1.000
_cell.angle_alpha   90.00
_cell.angle_beta   90.00
_cell.angle_gamma   90.00
#
_symmetry.space_group_name_H-M   'P 1'
#
loop_
_entity.id
_entity.type
_entity.pdbx_description
1 polymer ?
#
loop_
_entity_poly.entity_id
_entity_poly.type
_entity_poly.pdbx_seq_one_letter_code
_entity_poly.pdbx_strand_id
1 'polypeptide(L)'
;MTDYTKLAGLLFVLCVPGALSDNLCDDGWLPYGSNCYKFDTTKRVSVASAQAECSNLGANLLRIHSSDELTWITTTAKASFPSAGFWTDLNDNPKTSLTKLGTGKWQWGMFETVDMSLIQWGTSPVNDGVANCAGMNILGTLSDLNCLSLQGFICKLPGQSGCPLGWLSYGTACYWISDTTNATRLLSWNDAKLWCADPSRSNANGAQLMSVADQNDLNFLTNNLPYQTPSATVFWIGYTSTNGQWGWLTGSTSAVTVPWQTAPNNVAGIENCGVLRMTGVFDDRDCSSSSNFICYQQQYNTQTADNLGCGQWIRGGKLCYGFIGNSQTANWQDARSYCKKRGADLVKIDSYDKQAWLSQQMTDPANDAIFWTGLNDQKTEGAYVWADGSPANQSYM
;
A
#
# COMPACT_ATOMS: atom_id res chain seq x y z
N MET A 1 -10.15 8.49 46.60
CA MET A 1 -8.91 9.22 46.25
C MET A 1 -7.95 8.23 45.64
N THR A 2 -7.52 8.49 44.41
CA THR A 2 -6.35 7.86 43.81
C THR A 2 -5.48 9.01 43.35
N ASP A 3 -4.31 9.15 43.98
CA ASP A 3 -3.40 10.27 43.74
C ASP A 3 -2.47 9.89 42.57
N TYR A 4 -2.73 10.47 41.39
CA TYR A 4 -1.98 10.18 40.17
C TYR A 4 -0.58 10.80 40.16
N THR A 5 -0.22 11.67 41.13
CA THR A 5 1.11 12.30 41.21
C THR A 5 2.24 11.32 41.56
N LYS A 6 1.92 10.05 41.84
CA LYS A 6 2.87 8.97 42.15
C LYS A 6 2.80 7.76 41.22
N LEU A 7 2.31 7.91 39.99
CA LEU A 7 2.56 6.92 38.94
C LEU A 7 4.01 7.01 38.44
N ALA A 8 4.91 6.57 39.31
CA ALA A 8 6.28 6.23 38.98
C ALA A 8 6.28 4.94 38.14
N GLY A 9 5.94 5.06 36.85
CA GLY A 9 5.97 3.99 35.85
C GLY A 9 7.28 3.96 35.08
N LEU A 10 7.69 2.76 34.65
CA LEU A 10 8.89 2.49 33.84
C LEU A 10 8.94 3.42 32.61
N LEU A 11 10.10 4.00 32.30
CA LEU A 11 10.27 4.99 31.23
C LEU A 11 10.15 4.32 29.86
N PHE A 12 8.95 4.36 29.28
CA PHE A 12 8.67 3.97 27.91
C PHE A 12 8.38 5.22 27.05
N VAL A 13 9.11 5.41 25.94
CA VAL A 13 9.15 6.68 25.19
C VAL A 13 9.14 6.44 23.69
N LEU A 14 8.45 7.32 22.94
CA LEU A 14 8.32 7.25 21.48
C LEU A 14 8.98 8.45 20.81
N CYS A 15 10.11 8.24 20.13
CA CYS A 15 10.93 9.30 19.54
C CYS A 15 10.97 9.23 17.99
N VAL A 16 11.19 10.34 17.26
CA VAL A 16 11.46 10.37 15.80
C VAL A 16 12.75 11.15 15.44
N PRO A 17 13.71 10.63 14.63
CA PRO A 17 15.01 11.27 14.35
C PRO A 17 15.06 11.95 12.97
N GLY A 18 16.13 12.72 12.71
CA GLY A 18 16.38 13.35 11.42
C GLY A 18 17.63 12.81 10.68
N ALA A 19 17.44 12.40 9.42
CA ALA A 19 18.44 12.08 8.38
C ALA A 19 19.38 10.86 8.61
N LEU A 20 20.00 10.36 7.53
CA LEU A 20 20.12 8.91 7.26
C LEU A 20 21.54 8.33 7.01
N SER A 21 21.71 7.05 7.41
CA SER A 21 22.82 6.10 7.11
C SER A 21 22.53 4.71 7.70
N ASP A 22 22.74 3.53 7.09
CA ASP A 22 23.01 3.13 5.70
C ASP A 22 22.61 1.63 5.48
N ASN A 23 23.00 0.98 4.37
CA ASN A 23 22.58 -0.33 3.82
C ASN A 23 21.13 -0.39 3.26
N LEU A 24 20.94 -1.24 2.22
CA LEU A 24 19.78 -1.16 1.30
C LEU A 24 18.55 -2.00 1.66
N CYS A 25 18.65 -2.96 2.59
CA CYS A 25 17.54 -3.74 3.13
C CYS A 25 17.69 -3.85 4.66
N ASP A 26 16.57 -3.89 5.38
CA ASP A 26 16.55 -4.05 6.85
C ASP A 26 17.05 -5.45 7.28
N ASP A 27 17.52 -5.57 8.53
CA ASP A 27 18.02 -6.83 9.08
C ASP A 27 16.97 -7.96 8.99
N GLY A 28 17.44 -9.15 8.55
CA GLY A 28 16.58 -10.31 8.31
C GLY A 28 15.80 -10.28 7.00
N TRP A 29 16.00 -9.26 6.15
CA TRP A 29 15.60 -9.28 4.75
C TRP A 29 16.78 -9.63 3.85
N LEU A 30 16.52 -10.40 2.81
CA LEU A 30 17.49 -10.79 1.79
C LEU A 30 17.33 -9.89 0.55
N PRO A 31 18.37 -9.16 0.12
CA PRO A 31 18.32 -8.37 -1.11
C PRO A 31 18.40 -9.25 -2.36
N TYR A 32 17.56 -8.96 -3.35
CA TYR A 32 17.71 -9.47 -4.71
C TYR A 32 17.18 -8.47 -5.75
N GLY A 33 18.04 -8.09 -6.69
CA GLY A 33 17.80 -6.96 -7.57
C GLY A 33 17.63 -5.67 -6.75
N SER A 34 16.56 -4.92 -7.01
CA SER A 34 16.15 -3.77 -6.20
C SER A 34 15.13 -4.12 -5.10
N ASN A 35 14.80 -5.40 -4.88
CA ASN A 35 13.80 -5.82 -3.90
C ASN A 35 14.43 -6.45 -2.65
N CYS A 36 13.74 -6.34 -1.52
CA CYS A 36 14.06 -7.03 -0.28
C CYS A 36 13.01 -8.15 -0.05
N TYR A 37 13.45 -9.34 0.36
CA TYR A 37 12.57 -10.49 0.60
C TYR A 37 12.74 -11.04 2.01
N LYS A 38 11.64 -11.36 2.69
CA LYS A 38 11.64 -11.99 4.01
C LYS A 38 10.87 -13.29 4.00
N PHE A 39 11.58 -14.39 4.25
CA PHE A 39 11.02 -15.73 4.33
C PHE A 39 10.67 -16.02 5.79
N ASP A 40 9.39 -16.26 6.10
CA ASP A 40 8.96 -16.73 7.42
C ASP A 40 8.41 -18.16 7.32
N THR A 41 9.14 -19.09 7.94
CA THR A 41 8.69 -20.48 8.14
C THR A 41 8.44 -20.81 9.60
N THR A 42 8.65 -19.85 10.50
CA THR A 42 8.43 -19.99 11.95
C THR A 42 6.95 -19.90 12.27
N LYS A 43 6.24 -19.03 11.54
CA LYS A 43 4.78 -18.95 11.52
C LYS A 43 4.20 -19.89 10.45
N ARG A 44 3.09 -20.53 10.78
CA ARG A 44 2.23 -21.27 9.83
C ARG A 44 0.81 -20.69 9.93
N VAL A 45 0.40 -19.88 8.97
CA VAL A 45 -0.82 -19.05 9.04
C VAL A 45 -1.65 -19.15 7.75
N SER A 46 -2.89 -18.65 7.78
CA SER A 46 -3.72 -18.48 6.58
C SER A 46 -3.14 -17.41 5.64
N VAL A 47 -3.53 -17.40 4.36
CA VAL A 47 -3.02 -16.41 3.39
C VAL A 47 -3.41 -14.98 3.79
N ALA A 48 -4.61 -14.78 4.35
CA ALA A 48 -5.08 -13.47 4.81
C ALA A 48 -4.26 -12.96 6.00
N SER A 49 -3.93 -13.85 6.95
CA SER A 49 -3.01 -13.54 8.04
C SER A 49 -1.60 -13.26 7.54
N ALA A 50 -1.10 -14.01 6.56
CA ALA A 50 0.22 -13.79 5.95
C ALA A 50 0.31 -12.44 5.21
N GLN A 51 -0.74 -12.04 4.48
CA GLN A 51 -0.80 -10.71 3.87
C GLN A 51 -0.82 -9.60 4.92
N ALA A 52 -1.52 -9.79 6.04
CA ALA A 52 -1.50 -8.83 7.16
C ALA A 52 -0.10 -8.72 7.78
N GLU A 53 0.59 -9.84 8.01
CA GLU A 53 1.98 -9.88 8.50
C GLU A 53 2.93 -9.12 7.55
N CYS A 54 2.84 -9.34 6.24
CA CYS A 54 3.62 -8.57 5.27
C CYS A 54 3.25 -7.08 5.24
N SER A 55 1.95 -6.76 5.31
CA SER A 55 1.45 -5.37 5.29
C SER A 55 1.92 -4.57 6.51
N ASN A 56 1.97 -5.20 7.70
CA ASN A 56 2.49 -4.59 8.92
C ASN A 56 4.00 -4.26 8.80
N LEU A 57 4.72 -4.98 7.93
CA LEU A 57 6.13 -4.72 7.59
C LEU A 57 6.29 -3.76 6.39
N GLY A 58 5.22 -3.12 5.90
CA GLY A 58 5.23 -2.24 4.73
C GLY A 58 5.42 -2.97 3.38
N ALA A 59 5.32 -4.29 3.38
CA ALA A 59 5.53 -5.17 2.23
C ALA A 59 4.22 -5.83 1.76
N ASN A 60 4.28 -6.64 0.70
CA ASN A 60 3.17 -7.52 0.31
C ASN A 60 3.61 -8.99 0.36
N LEU A 61 2.66 -9.91 0.29
CA LEU A 61 2.96 -11.29 -0.11
C LEU A 61 3.69 -11.34 -1.45
N LEU A 62 4.49 -12.39 -1.61
CA LEU A 62 5.32 -12.58 -2.79
C LEU A 62 4.49 -12.60 -4.09
N ARG A 63 4.93 -11.75 -5.03
CA ARG A 63 4.53 -11.75 -6.44
C ARG A 63 5.77 -11.94 -7.31
N ILE A 64 5.72 -12.93 -8.21
CA ILE A 64 6.86 -13.37 -9.02
C ILE A 64 6.71 -12.82 -10.44
N HIS A 65 7.72 -12.08 -10.89
CA HIS A 65 7.69 -11.31 -12.13
C HIS A 65 8.73 -11.76 -13.17
N SER A 66 9.61 -12.70 -12.82
CA SER A 66 10.62 -13.25 -13.74
C SER A 66 11.08 -14.67 -13.36
N SER A 67 11.63 -15.38 -14.35
CA SER A 67 12.28 -16.68 -14.15
C SER A 67 13.48 -16.61 -13.21
N ASP A 68 14.20 -15.49 -13.23
CA ASP A 68 15.44 -15.31 -12.48
C ASP A 68 15.12 -15.03 -11.00
N GLU A 69 14.06 -14.25 -10.73
CA GLU A 69 13.47 -14.10 -9.40
C GLU A 69 13.02 -15.46 -8.84
N LEU A 70 12.24 -16.24 -9.61
CA LEU A 70 11.82 -17.57 -9.21
C LEU A 70 13.01 -18.50 -8.90
N THR A 71 14.05 -18.46 -9.73
CA THR A 71 15.27 -19.26 -9.57
C THR A 71 16.04 -18.87 -8.31
N TRP A 72 16.16 -17.57 -8.01
CA TRP A 72 16.80 -17.10 -6.79
C TRP A 72 15.99 -17.46 -5.53
N ILE A 73 14.66 -17.25 -5.57
CA ILE A 73 13.76 -17.59 -4.46
C ILE A 73 13.82 -19.09 -4.14
N THR A 74 13.76 -19.96 -5.15
CA THR A 74 13.79 -21.42 -4.96
C THR A 74 15.17 -21.91 -4.51
N THR A 75 16.25 -21.35 -5.03
CA THR A 75 17.62 -21.66 -4.57
C THR A 75 17.79 -21.29 -3.10
N THR A 76 17.33 -20.10 -2.70
CA THR A 76 17.33 -19.63 -1.31
C THR A 76 16.45 -20.49 -0.41
N ALA A 77 15.21 -20.77 -0.84
CA ALA A 77 14.25 -21.59 -0.12
C ALA A 77 14.76 -23.02 0.13
N LYS A 78 15.37 -23.63 -0.89
CA LYS A 78 15.93 -24.99 -0.82
C LYS A 78 17.17 -25.06 0.09
N ALA A 79 18.01 -24.03 0.08
CA ALA A 79 19.21 -23.96 0.91
C ALA A 79 18.90 -23.74 2.39
N SER A 80 17.92 -22.88 2.70
CA SER A 80 17.63 -22.43 4.07
C SER A 80 16.41 -23.09 4.72
N PHE A 81 15.44 -23.59 3.94
CA PHE A 81 14.13 -24.03 4.44
C PHE A 81 13.61 -25.34 3.79
N PRO A 82 14.38 -26.45 3.79
CA PRO A 82 14.21 -27.63 2.91
C PRO A 82 12.93 -28.49 3.11
N SER A 83 11.94 -28.03 3.85
CA SER A 83 10.65 -28.69 4.06
C SER A 83 9.46 -27.71 4.15
N ALA A 84 9.64 -26.45 3.73
CA ALA A 84 8.63 -25.41 3.86
C ALA A 84 7.75 -25.22 2.61
N GLY A 85 6.45 -25.01 2.84
CA GLY A 85 5.55 -24.34 1.90
C GLY A 85 5.38 -22.86 2.29
N PHE A 86 5.21 -22.02 1.27
CA PHE A 86 5.12 -20.57 1.38
C PHE A 86 3.87 -20.04 0.66
N TRP A 87 3.10 -19.18 1.33
CA TRP A 87 2.09 -18.38 0.66
C TRP A 87 2.71 -17.37 -0.29
N THR A 88 2.00 -17.17 -1.39
CA THR A 88 2.22 -16.13 -2.40
C THR A 88 0.93 -15.31 -2.52
N ASP A 89 0.95 -14.19 -3.23
CA ASP A 89 -0.27 -13.38 -3.46
C ASP A 89 -1.14 -13.91 -4.62
N LEU A 90 -0.80 -15.08 -5.18
CA LEU A 90 -1.48 -15.69 -6.32
C LEU A 90 -2.79 -16.35 -5.88
N ASN A 91 -3.90 -15.95 -6.50
CA ASN A 91 -5.24 -16.44 -6.17
C ASN A 91 -6.18 -16.38 -7.38
N ASP A 92 -7.28 -17.13 -7.36
CA ASP A 92 -8.35 -17.06 -8.36
C ASP A 92 -9.73 -16.71 -7.74
N ASN A 93 -9.70 -16.18 -6.51
CA ASN A 93 -10.87 -15.86 -5.69
C ASN A 93 -11.95 -15.06 -6.46
N PRO A 94 -13.24 -15.42 -6.34
CA PRO A 94 -14.32 -14.59 -6.87
C PRO A 94 -14.45 -13.31 -6.04
N LYS A 95 -14.14 -12.17 -6.65
CA LYS A 95 -13.96 -10.83 -6.04
C LYS A 95 -15.18 -10.22 -5.31
N THR A 96 -16.23 -10.98 -5.03
CA THR A 96 -17.50 -10.47 -4.48
C THR A 96 -18.26 -11.38 -3.50
N SER A 97 -17.87 -12.64 -3.24
CA SER A 97 -18.58 -13.46 -2.22
C SER A 97 -17.84 -14.73 -1.77
N LEU A 98 -17.93 -15.04 -0.47
CA LEU A 98 -17.48 -16.29 0.18
C LEU A 98 -18.30 -17.55 -0.20
N THR A 99 -19.08 -17.52 -1.29
CA THR A 99 -20.09 -18.55 -1.63
C THR A 99 -20.16 -18.90 -3.12
N LYS A 100 -19.12 -18.60 -3.91
CA LYS A 100 -19.04 -19.01 -5.32
C LYS A 100 -17.74 -19.76 -5.62
N LEU A 101 -17.81 -20.60 -6.66
CA LEU A 101 -16.71 -21.37 -7.22
C LEU A 101 -15.54 -20.46 -7.62
N GLY A 102 -14.32 -20.99 -7.54
CA GLY A 102 -13.10 -20.35 -8.03
C GLY A 102 -13.24 -19.95 -9.49
N THR A 103 -12.67 -18.81 -9.86
CA THR A 103 -12.87 -18.24 -11.21
C THR A 103 -12.11 -19.00 -12.29
N GLY A 104 -11.13 -19.84 -11.92
CA GLY A 104 -10.19 -20.49 -12.83
C GLY A 104 -9.24 -19.52 -13.53
N LYS A 105 -9.26 -18.23 -13.15
CA LYS A 105 -8.42 -17.16 -13.69
C LYS A 105 -7.51 -16.64 -12.60
N TRP A 106 -6.30 -17.17 -12.55
CA TRP A 106 -5.28 -16.81 -11.57
C TRP A 106 -4.75 -15.40 -11.79
N GLN A 107 -4.58 -14.67 -10.69
CA GLN A 107 -4.13 -13.28 -10.64
C GLN A 107 -3.32 -13.01 -9.36
N TRP A 108 -2.45 -12.00 -9.41
CA TRP A 108 -1.72 -11.51 -8.24
C TRP A 108 -2.58 -10.48 -7.49
N GLY A 109 -2.83 -10.75 -6.20
CA GLY A 109 -3.69 -9.94 -5.35
C GLY A 109 -5.08 -9.79 -5.95
N MET A 110 -5.62 -8.55 -5.96
CA MET A 110 -6.96 -8.30 -6.48
C MET A 110 -7.05 -8.01 -7.98
N PHE A 111 -5.95 -7.64 -8.67
CA PHE A 111 -6.04 -7.03 -10.01
C PHE A 111 -4.93 -7.40 -11.00
N GLU A 112 -3.74 -7.79 -10.54
CA GLU A 112 -2.57 -7.89 -11.42
C GLU A 112 -2.58 -9.21 -12.20
N THR A 113 -2.44 -9.12 -13.53
CA THR A 113 -2.42 -10.29 -14.42
C THR A 113 -1.14 -11.10 -14.25
N VAL A 114 -1.27 -12.44 -14.25
CA VAL A 114 -0.15 -13.36 -14.09
C VAL A 114 0.34 -13.86 -15.45
N ASP A 115 1.65 -13.81 -15.69
CA ASP A 115 2.26 -14.57 -16.77
C ASP A 115 2.27 -16.05 -16.39
N MET A 116 1.31 -16.80 -16.94
CA MET A 116 1.17 -18.23 -16.67
C MET A 116 2.36 -19.08 -17.14
N SER A 117 3.29 -18.55 -17.95
CA SER A 117 4.53 -19.25 -18.31
C SER A 117 5.54 -19.31 -17.16
N LEU A 118 5.44 -18.41 -16.17
CA LEU A 118 6.21 -18.44 -14.92
C LEU A 118 5.62 -19.41 -13.88
N ILE A 119 4.41 -19.92 -14.10
CA ILE A 119 3.63 -20.69 -13.13
C ILE A 119 3.74 -22.19 -13.43
N GLN A 120 4.51 -22.91 -12.62
CA GLN A 120 4.57 -24.37 -12.68
C GLN A 120 3.69 -25.00 -11.59
N TRP A 121 2.55 -25.55 -11.98
CA TRP A 121 1.68 -26.30 -11.06
C TRP A 121 2.26 -27.67 -10.73
N GLY A 122 2.37 -28.00 -9.44
CA GLY A 122 2.77 -29.33 -8.96
C GLY A 122 1.66 -30.37 -9.13
N THR A 123 0.41 -29.93 -9.00
CA THR A 123 -0.82 -30.62 -9.43
C THR A 123 -1.70 -29.56 -10.07
N SER A 124 -2.37 -29.88 -11.18
CA SER A 124 -3.27 -28.93 -11.86
C SER A 124 -4.33 -28.38 -10.88
N PRO A 125 -4.58 -27.06 -10.87
CA PRO A 125 -5.57 -26.45 -9.99
C PRO A 125 -6.97 -27.00 -10.27
N VAL A 126 -7.82 -27.05 -9.23
CA VAL A 126 -9.16 -27.63 -9.31
C VAL A 126 -10.17 -26.59 -8.83
N ASN A 127 -10.97 -26.06 -9.76
CA ASN A 127 -11.92 -24.97 -9.50
C ASN A 127 -13.18 -25.49 -8.75
N ASP A 128 -13.00 -26.13 -7.61
CA ASP A 128 -14.06 -26.67 -6.74
C ASP A 128 -14.66 -25.61 -5.80
N GLY A 129 -14.05 -24.42 -5.72
CA GLY A 129 -14.46 -23.31 -4.87
C GLY A 129 -14.00 -23.42 -3.41
N VAL A 130 -13.29 -24.48 -3.05
CA VAL A 130 -12.72 -24.72 -1.71
C VAL A 130 -11.25 -24.32 -1.67
N ALA A 131 -10.50 -24.62 -2.74
CA ALA A 131 -9.17 -24.11 -2.99
C ALA A 131 -9.25 -22.91 -3.96
N ASN A 132 -8.60 -21.79 -3.60
CA ASN A 132 -8.58 -20.57 -4.43
C ASN A 132 -7.28 -19.74 -4.26
N CYS A 133 -6.26 -20.26 -3.56
CA CYS A 133 -5.07 -19.53 -3.13
C CYS A 133 -3.82 -20.38 -3.31
N ALA A 134 -2.75 -19.84 -3.90
CA ALA A 134 -1.59 -20.63 -4.28
C ALA A 134 -0.48 -20.64 -3.22
N GLY A 135 -0.14 -21.84 -2.77
CA GLY A 135 1.07 -22.12 -2.00
C GLY A 135 2.20 -22.59 -2.91
N MET A 136 3.41 -22.08 -2.70
CA MET A 136 4.62 -22.50 -3.41
C MET A 136 5.49 -23.36 -2.50
N ASN A 137 6.03 -24.48 -3.00
CA ASN A 137 7.02 -25.28 -2.27
C ASN A 137 8.46 -24.80 -2.55
N ILE A 138 9.44 -25.39 -1.86
CA ILE A 138 10.88 -25.09 -2.02
C ILE A 138 11.44 -25.26 -3.44
N LEU A 139 10.74 -25.99 -4.32
CA LEU A 139 11.15 -26.23 -5.71
C LEU A 139 10.50 -25.25 -6.70
N GLY A 140 9.65 -24.33 -6.21
CA GLY A 140 8.97 -23.33 -7.04
C GLY A 140 7.66 -23.82 -7.66
N THR A 141 7.28 -25.08 -7.44
CA THR A 141 5.99 -25.56 -7.94
C THR A 141 4.87 -25.08 -7.03
N LEU A 142 3.83 -24.52 -7.63
CA LEU A 142 2.65 -24.00 -6.96
C LEU A 142 1.58 -25.10 -6.83
N SER A 143 0.79 -25.00 -5.77
CA SER A 143 -0.37 -25.84 -5.50
C SER A 143 -1.56 -24.94 -5.18
N ASP A 144 -2.71 -25.29 -5.74
CA ASP A 144 -3.99 -24.72 -5.39
C ASP A 144 -4.43 -25.23 -4.02
N LEU A 145 -4.65 -24.33 -3.08
CA LEU A 145 -4.88 -24.66 -1.68
C LEU A 145 -6.06 -23.86 -1.12
N ASN A 146 -6.72 -24.46 -0.12
CA ASN A 146 -7.69 -23.75 0.69
C ASN A 146 -6.99 -22.58 1.39
N CYS A 147 -7.52 -21.37 1.22
CA CYS A 147 -6.94 -20.12 1.74
C CYS A 147 -6.79 -20.08 3.28
N LEU A 148 -7.50 -20.97 4.00
CA LEU A 148 -7.41 -21.16 5.46
C LEU A 148 -6.32 -22.17 5.87
N SER A 149 -5.65 -22.83 4.92
CA SER A 149 -4.52 -23.73 5.21
C SER A 149 -3.37 -22.98 5.87
N LEU A 150 -2.55 -23.69 6.65
CA LEU A 150 -1.46 -23.07 7.41
C LEU A 150 -0.11 -23.30 6.72
N GLN A 151 0.48 -22.24 6.18
CA GLN A 151 1.80 -22.26 5.55
C GLN A 151 2.69 -21.14 6.07
N GLY A 152 3.99 -21.24 5.77
CA GLY A 152 4.88 -20.08 5.89
C GLY A 152 4.53 -19.07 4.82
N PHE A 153 5.29 -17.99 4.72
CA PHE A 153 5.06 -16.96 3.72
C PHE A 153 6.35 -16.24 3.34
N ILE A 154 6.33 -15.60 2.18
CA ILE A 154 7.42 -14.74 1.73
C ILE A 154 6.83 -13.34 1.55
N CYS A 155 7.37 -12.37 2.29
CA CYS A 155 7.08 -10.97 2.06
C CYS A 155 8.08 -10.40 1.05
N LYS A 156 7.59 -9.62 0.09
CA LYS A 156 8.39 -8.85 -0.87
C LYS A 156 8.16 -7.36 -0.63
N LEU A 157 9.25 -6.65 -0.32
CA LEU A 157 9.31 -5.20 -0.23
C LEU A 157 10.07 -4.69 -1.46
N PRO A 158 9.44 -3.97 -2.40
CA PRO A 158 10.17 -3.31 -3.47
C PRO A 158 11.01 -2.17 -2.90
N GLY A 159 12.34 -2.24 -3.07
CA GLY A 159 13.20 -1.07 -2.88
C GLY A 159 12.94 -0.03 -3.97
N GLN A 160 13.48 1.18 -3.80
CA GLN A 160 12.98 2.40 -4.47
C GLN A 160 13.28 2.51 -5.98
N SER A 161 12.62 1.65 -6.75
CA SER A 161 12.41 1.69 -8.20
C SER A 161 10.99 1.16 -8.47
N GLY A 162 10.06 2.02 -8.90
CA GLY A 162 8.68 1.61 -9.17
C GLY A 162 7.62 2.46 -8.48
N CYS A 163 6.49 1.84 -8.15
CA CYS A 163 5.25 2.53 -7.80
C CYS A 163 4.92 2.53 -6.30
N PRO A 164 4.11 3.49 -5.81
CA PRO A 164 3.69 3.51 -4.41
C PRO A 164 2.85 2.27 -4.04
N LEU A 165 2.80 1.95 -2.75
CA LEU A 165 2.07 0.76 -2.27
C LEU A 165 0.60 0.82 -2.69
N GLY A 166 0.12 -0.25 -3.35
CA GLY A 166 -1.24 -0.36 -3.87
C GLY A 166 -1.44 0.16 -5.30
N TRP A 167 -0.39 0.64 -5.98
CA TRP A 167 -0.44 1.10 -7.36
C TRP A 167 0.02 0.01 -8.34
N LEU A 168 -0.65 -0.07 -9.49
CA LEU A 168 -0.25 -0.85 -10.66
C LEU A 168 0.96 -0.20 -11.34
N SER A 169 1.89 -1.00 -11.85
CA SER A 169 3.08 -0.54 -12.57
C SER A 169 3.02 -0.96 -14.05
N TYR A 170 3.33 -0.04 -14.96
CA TYR A 170 3.48 -0.34 -16.38
C TYR A 170 4.45 0.63 -17.05
N GLY A 171 5.41 0.13 -17.83
CA GLY A 171 6.44 0.97 -18.45
C GLY A 171 7.21 1.81 -17.41
N THR A 172 7.13 3.14 -17.53
CA THR A 172 7.66 4.12 -16.55
C THR A 172 6.55 4.80 -15.73
N ALA A 173 5.33 4.25 -15.78
CA ALA A 173 4.13 4.78 -15.17
C ALA A 173 3.64 3.96 -13.97
N CYS A 174 2.87 4.64 -13.14
CA CYS A 174 2.16 4.09 -11.99
C CYS A 174 0.69 4.51 -12.06
N TYR A 175 -0.22 3.58 -11.82
CA TYR A 175 -1.66 3.81 -11.86
C TYR A 175 -2.36 3.30 -10.61
N TRP A 176 -3.34 4.04 -10.09
CA TRP A 176 -4.19 3.60 -8.99
C TRP A 176 -5.65 3.74 -9.38
N ILE A 177 -6.43 2.67 -9.20
CA ILE A 177 -7.83 2.61 -9.60
C ILE A 177 -8.69 2.65 -8.33
N SER A 178 -9.66 3.56 -8.28
CA SER A 178 -10.53 3.69 -7.11
C SER A 178 -11.41 2.46 -6.90
N ASP A 179 -11.51 2.01 -5.64
CA ASP A 179 -12.40 0.92 -5.23
C ASP A 179 -13.87 1.25 -5.55
N THR A 180 -14.41 0.53 -6.53
CA THR A 180 -15.77 0.68 -7.05
C THR A 180 -16.86 0.15 -6.12
N THR A 181 -16.50 -0.54 -5.04
CA THR A 181 -17.45 -1.00 -4.01
C THR A 181 -17.65 0.03 -2.91
N ASN A 182 -16.75 1.01 -2.80
CA ASN A 182 -16.74 2.00 -1.74
C ASN A 182 -17.39 3.32 -2.18
N ALA A 183 -18.61 3.58 -1.71
CA ALA A 183 -19.36 4.80 -2.03
C ALA A 183 -18.61 6.11 -1.69
N THR A 184 -17.67 6.10 -0.74
CA THR A 184 -16.83 7.28 -0.41
C THR A 184 -15.75 7.59 -1.46
N ARG A 185 -15.63 6.76 -2.50
CA ARG A 185 -14.75 6.95 -3.67
C ARG A 185 -15.48 7.45 -4.91
N LEU A 186 -16.79 7.67 -4.84
CA LEU A 186 -17.56 8.34 -5.89
C LEU A 186 -17.44 9.86 -5.72
N LEU A 187 -16.56 10.49 -6.50
CA LEU A 187 -16.16 11.89 -6.35
C LEU A 187 -16.51 12.72 -7.59
N SER A 188 -16.64 14.04 -7.43
CA SER A 188 -16.61 14.95 -8.59
C SER A 188 -15.23 14.88 -9.26
N TRP A 189 -15.13 15.30 -10.53
CA TRP A 189 -13.84 15.29 -11.21
C TRP A 189 -12.78 16.14 -10.48
N ASN A 190 -13.18 17.28 -9.92
CA ASN A 190 -12.29 18.15 -9.16
C ASN A 190 -11.86 17.53 -7.82
N ASP A 191 -12.78 16.87 -7.11
CA ASP A 191 -12.46 16.19 -5.85
C ASP A 191 -11.55 14.97 -6.09
N ALA A 192 -11.75 14.25 -7.21
CA ALA A 192 -10.88 13.16 -7.63
C ALA A 192 -9.47 13.65 -7.99
N LYS A 193 -9.36 14.79 -8.68
CA LYS A 193 -8.07 15.48 -8.93
C LYS A 193 -7.35 15.83 -7.63
N LEU A 194 -8.07 16.42 -6.67
CA LEU A 194 -7.52 16.74 -5.35
C LEU A 194 -7.14 15.48 -4.57
N TRP A 195 -7.92 14.40 -4.67
CA TRP A 195 -7.62 13.13 -4.02
C TRP A 195 -6.31 12.54 -4.52
N CYS A 196 -6.09 12.49 -5.85
CA CYS A 196 -4.85 11.98 -6.43
C CYS A 196 -3.64 12.83 -6.00
N ALA A 197 -3.80 14.15 -5.97
CA ALA A 197 -2.74 15.10 -5.63
C ALA A 197 -2.39 15.13 -4.13
N ASP A 198 -3.25 14.63 -3.24
CA ASP A 198 -3.06 14.60 -1.79
C ASP A 198 -2.27 13.34 -1.36
N PRO A 199 -0.98 13.46 -0.98
CA PRO A 199 -0.16 12.30 -0.63
C PRO A 199 -0.64 11.56 0.62
N SER A 200 -1.47 12.20 1.47
CA SER A 200 -2.07 11.55 2.64
C SER A 200 -3.19 10.58 2.27
N ARG A 201 -3.74 10.68 1.04
CA ARG A 201 -4.79 9.80 0.51
C ARG A 201 -4.26 8.83 -0.53
N SER A 202 -3.45 9.34 -1.46
CA SER A 202 -2.97 8.59 -2.62
C SER A 202 -1.67 7.82 -2.35
N ASN A 203 -1.00 8.10 -1.23
CA ASN A 203 0.34 7.59 -0.88
C ASN A 203 1.41 7.92 -1.93
N ALA A 204 1.16 8.91 -2.78
CA ALA A 204 1.96 9.25 -3.96
C ALA A 204 2.37 10.73 -3.94
N ASN A 205 3.57 11.05 -4.43
CA ASN A 205 4.12 12.41 -4.39
C ASN A 205 4.07 13.01 -5.79
N GLY A 206 3.09 13.89 -6.06
CA GLY A 206 2.90 14.48 -7.39
C GLY A 206 2.03 13.64 -8.33
N ALA A 207 1.23 12.73 -7.77
CA ALA A 207 0.18 12.05 -8.52
C ALA A 207 -0.93 13.03 -8.96
N GLN A 208 -1.64 12.65 -10.01
CA GLN A 208 -2.75 13.41 -10.60
C GLN A 208 -3.77 12.45 -11.21
N LEU A 209 -4.86 12.92 -11.82
CA LEU A 209 -5.74 12.04 -12.58
C LEU A 209 -5.02 11.44 -13.79
N MET A 210 -5.45 10.24 -14.17
CA MET A 210 -4.86 9.39 -15.22
C MET A 210 -4.40 10.15 -16.46
N SER A 211 -3.18 9.86 -16.91
CA SER A 211 -2.64 10.25 -18.21
C SER A 211 -2.01 9.02 -18.85
N VAL A 212 -2.08 8.92 -20.18
CA VAL A 212 -1.45 7.83 -20.96
C VAL A 212 -0.50 8.44 -21.99
N ALA A 213 0.66 7.84 -22.19
CA ALA A 213 1.64 8.26 -23.19
C ALA A 213 1.33 7.62 -24.55
N ASP A 214 0.98 6.32 -24.56
CA ASP A 214 0.67 5.57 -25.77
C ASP A 214 -0.53 4.59 -25.64
N GLN A 215 -0.85 3.90 -26.73
CA GLN A 215 -1.97 2.96 -26.78
C GLN A 215 -1.76 1.73 -25.89
N ASN A 216 -0.51 1.38 -25.57
CA ASN A 216 -0.18 0.25 -24.71
C ASN A 216 -0.51 0.56 -23.24
N ASP A 217 -0.29 1.79 -22.78
CA ASP A 217 -0.77 2.24 -21.46
C ASP A 217 -2.29 2.09 -21.33
N LEU A 218 -3.03 2.50 -22.37
CA LEU A 218 -4.49 2.40 -22.41
C LEU A 218 -4.96 0.94 -22.46
N ASN A 219 -4.29 0.09 -23.23
CA ASN A 219 -4.57 -1.34 -23.29
C ASN A 219 -4.29 -2.02 -21.93
N PHE A 220 -3.17 -1.69 -21.29
CA PHE A 220 -2.81 -2.15 -19.95
C PHE A 220 -3.89 -1.78 -18.94
N LEU A 221 -4.28 -0.51 -18.88
CA LEU A 221 -5.32 -0.04 -17.98
C LEU A 221 -6.65 -0.72 -18.22
N THR A 222 -7.11 -0.79 -19.47
CA THR A 222 -8.37 -1.45 -19.85
C THR A 222 -8.40 -2.93 -19.40
N ASN A 223 -7.30 -3.64 -19.57
CA ASN A 223 -7.17 -5.04 -19.13
C ASN A 223 -7.11 -5.21 -17.59
N ASN A 224 -6.70 -4.18 -16.86
CA ASN A 224 -6.63 -4.17 -15.40
C ASN A 224 -7.83 -3.46 -14.73
N LEU A 225 -8.83 -2.98 -15.50
CA LEU A 225 -10.06 -2.44 -14.92
C LEU A 225 -10.85 -3.55 -14.18
N PRO A 226 -11.64 -3.21 -13.14
CA PRO A 226 -12.33 -4.21 -12.32
C PRO A 226 -13.37 -5.04 -13.10
N TYR A 227 -12.98 -6.24 -13.54
CA TYR A 227 -13.74 -7.16 -14.42
C TYR A 227 -15.22 -7.45 -14.04
N GLN A 228 -15.65 -7.20 -12.80
CA GLN A 228 -17.02 -7.46 -12.32
C GLN A 228 -17.87 -6.21 -12.04
N THR A 229 -17.42 -5.01 -12.41
CA THR A 229 -18.25 -3.80 -12.29
C THR A 229 -19.33 -3.74 -13.38
N PRO A 230 -20.49 -3.09 -13.12
CA PRO A 230 -21.48 -2.81 -14.16
C PRO A 230 -20.85 -2.16 -15.40
N SER A 231 -21.30 -2.53 -16.61
CA SER A 231 -20.77 -1.97 -17.86
C SER A 231 -20.98 -0.45 -18.02
N ALA A 232 -21.89 0.13 -17.24
CA ALA A 232 -22.12 1.57 -17.13
C ALA A 232 -21.11 2.30 -16.20
N THR A 233 -20.23 1.56 -15.53
CA THR A 233 -19.17 2.13 -14.67
C THR A 233 -18.14 2.85 -15.52
N VAL A 234 -17.77 4.04 -15.07
CA VAL A 234 -16.77 4.89 -15.71
C VAL A 234 -15.83 5.45 -14.65
N PHE A 235 -14.65 5.88 -15.08
CA PHE A 235 -13.62 6.43 -14.20
C PHE A 235 -13.18 7.81 -14.72
N TRP A 236 -13.16 8.83 -13.86
CA TRP A 236 -12.53 10.10 -14.16
C TRP A 236 -11.06 9.92 -14.53
N ILE A 237 -10.67 10.58 -15.61
CA ILE A 237 -9.30 10.63 -16.12
C ILE A 237 -8.84 12.08 -16.24
N GLY A 238 -7.54 12.29 -16.43
CA GLY A 238 -6.93 13.61 -16.57
C GLY A 238 -7.15 14.27 -17.92
N TYR A 239 -8.11 13.82 -18.74
CA TYR A 239 -8.41 14.41 -20.04
C TYR A 239 -9.59 15.38 -19.90
N THR A 240 -9.41 16.63 -20.32
CA THR A 240 -10.41 17.70 -20.13
C THR A 240 -10.47 18.66 -21.31
N SER A 241 -11.66 19.21 -21.55
CA SER A 241 -11.90 20.32 -22.50
C SER A 241 -11.70 21.67 -21.83
N THR A 242 -10.95 22.56 -22.46
CA THR A 242 -10.94 24.00 -22.16
C THR A 242 -11.17 24.76 -23.46
N ASN A 243 -12.24 25.57 -23.51
CA ASN A 243 -12.67 26.28 -24.72
C ASN A 243 -12.83 25.38 -25.97
N GLY A 244 -13.27 24.13 -25.77
CA GLY A 244 -13.44 23.14 -26.84
C GLY A 244 -12.13 22.48 -27.31
N GLN A 245 -11.00 22.77 -26.67
CA GLN A 245 -9.73 22.06 -26.90
C GLN A 245 -9.51 21.02 -25.81
N TRP A 246 -9.39 19.75 -26.19
CA TRP A 246 -9.13 18.65 -25.27
C TRP A 246 -7.62 18.46 -25.02
N GLY A 247 -7.25 18.21 -23.77
CA GLY A 247 -5.86 17.95 -23.39
C GLY A 247 -5.73 17.25 -22.04
N TRP A 248 -4.55 16.66 -21.80
CA TRP A 248 -4.22 16.01 -20.53
C TRP A 248 -3.76 17.03 -19.49
N LEU A 249 -4.12 16.83 -18.22
CA LEU A 249 -3.65 17.64 -17.08
C LEU A 249 -2.12 17.67 -16.93
N THR A 250 -1.45 16.61 -17.38
CA THR A 250 0.01 16.51 -17.43
C THR A 250 0.65 17.49 -18.42
N GLY A 251 -0.13 18.10 -19.32
CA GLY A 251 0.38 18.81 -20.50
C GLY A 251 0.98 17.89 -21.56
N SER A 252 0.82 16.56 -21.44
CA SER A 252 1.43 15.61 -22.36
C SER A 252 0.80 15.65 -23.76
N THR A 253 1.64 15.70 -24.79
CA THR A 253 1.26 15.43 -26.18
C THR A 253 1.24 13.93 -26.40
N SER A 254 0.24 13.26 -25.81
CA SER A 254 0.05 11.81 -25.92
C SER A 254 -0.07 11.34 -27.38
N ALA A 255 0.50 10.19 -27.69
CA ALA A 255 0.37 9.54 -29.01
C ALA A 255 -0.91 8.69 -29.14
N VAL A 256 -1.79 8.71 -28.14
CA VAL A 256 -3.04 7.95 -28.12
C VAL A 256 -4.08 8.55 -29.07
N THR A 257 -4.50 7.76 -30.05
CA THR A 257 -5.77 7.99 -30.77
C THR A 257 -6.92 7.73 -29.81
N VAL A 258 -7.46 8.78 -29.20
CA VAL A 258 -8.54 8.68 -28.20
C VAL A 258 -9.78 8.00 -28.80
N PRO A 259 -10.15 6.78 -28.36
CA PRO A 259 -11.26 6.04 -28.94
C PRO A 259 -12.57 6.46 -28.27
N TRP A 260 -13.15 7.57 -28.73
CA TRP A 260 -14.43 8.07 -28.22
C TRP A 260 -15.59 7.12 -28.55
N GLN A 261 -16.46 6.82 -27.57
CA GLN A 261 -17.66 6.00 -27.80
C GLN A 261 -18.65 6.68 -28.75
N THR A 262 -18.93 7.95 -28.45
CA THR A 262 -19.57 8.93 -29.33
C THR A 262 -18.69 10.16 -29.22
N ALA A 263 -18.05 10.56 -30.34
CA ALA A 263 -17.12 11.69 -30.39
C ALA A 263 -17.63 12.90 -29.59
N PRO A 264 -16.76 13.59 -28.81
CA PRO A 264 -17.13 14.28 -27.58
C PRO A 264 -18.32 15.18 -27.84
N ASN A 265 -19.47 14.71 -27.37
CA ASN A 265 -20.76 15.15 -27.85
C ASN A 265 -21.22 16.41 -27.12
N ASN A 266 -20.54 16.74 -26.01
CA ASN A 266 -20.71 17.93 -25.19
C ASN A 266 -22.19 18.21 -24.93
N VAL A 267 -22.93 17.21 -24.43
CA VAL A 267 -24.39 17.34 -24.30
C VAL A 267 -24.70 18.54 -23.41
N ALA A 268 -25.54 19.45 -23.92
CA ALA A 268 -25.89 20.73 -23.30
C ALA A 268 -24.72 21.69 -22.99
N GLY A 269 -23.49 21.46 -23.50
CA GLY A 269 -22.35 22.38 -23.37
C GLY A 269 -21.57 22.26 -22.05
N ILE A 270 -21.87 21.27 -21.21
CA ILE A 270 -21.35 21.15 -19.84
C ILE A 270 -20.35 20.00 -19.65
N GLU A 271 -20.25 19.08 -20.61
CA GLU A 271 -19.48 17.85 -20.50
C GLU A 271 -18.01 18.05 -20.86
N ASN A 272 -17.27 18.70 -19.95
CA ASN A 272 -15.88 19.11 -20.19
C ASN A 272 -14.84 18.19 -19.52
N CYS A 273 -15.27 17.11 -18.86
CA CYS A 273 -14.40 16.16 -18.17
C CYS A 273 -14.50 14.77 -18.79
N GLY A 274 -13.35 14.20 -19.15
CA GLY A 274 -13.27 12.88 -19.75
C GLY A 274 -13.36 11.75 -18.73
N VAL A 275 -13.97 10.65 -19.14
CA VAL A 275 -13.97 9.38 -18.42
C VAL A 275 -13.46 8.23 -19.29
N LEU A 276 -12.81 7.26 -18.67
CA LEU A 276 -12.55 5.94 -19.25
C LEU A 276 -13.72 5.01 -18.89
N ARG A 277 -14.28 4.32 -19.89
CA ARG A 277 -15.33 3.30 -19.70
C ARG A 277 -14.72 1.91 -19.58
N MET A 278 -15.46 0.98 -18.97
CA MET A 278 -15.06 -0.44 -18.84
C MET A 278 -14.71 -1.14 -20.17
N THR A 279 -15.16 -0.60 -21.30
CA THR A 279 -14.87 -1.11 -22.65
C THR A 279 -13.60 -0.51 -23.28
N GLY A 280 -12.81 0.28 -22.53
CA GLY A 280 -11.57 0.91 -23.02
C GLY A 280 -11.78 2.18 -23.87
N VAL A 281 -13.04 2.57 -24.09
CA VAL A 281 -13.41 3.78 -24.84
C VAL A 281 -13.57 4.99 -23.93
N PHE A 282 -13.35 6.17 -24.51
CA PHE A 282 -13.47 7.45 -23.82
C PHE A 282 -14.86 8.05 -24.05
N ASP A 283 -15.28 8.88 -23.12
CA ASP A 283 -16.58 9.55 -23.11
C ASP A 283 -16.44 10.85 -22.31
N ASP A 284 -17.25 11.87 -22.61
CA ASP A 284 -17.30 13.12 -21.87
C ASP A 284 -18.50 13.15 -20.91
N ARG A 285 -18.33 13.83 -19.76
CA ARG A 285 -19.38 14.02 -18.75
C ARG A 285 -19.28 15.36 -18.03
N ASP A 286 -20.39 15.80 -17.45
CA ASP A 286 -20.45 16.92 -16.50
C ASP A 286 -19.50 16.64 -15.31
N CYS A 287 -18.47 17.48 -15.18
CA CYS A 287 -17.44 17.43 -14.15
C CYS A 287 -17.96 17.39 -12.70
N SER A 288 -19.20 17.86 -12.46
CA SER A 288 -19.86 17.84 -11.15
C SER A 288 -20.44 16.49 -10.77
N SER A 289 -20.57 15.55 -11.71
CA SER A 289 -21.09 14.20 -11.48
C SER A 289 -20.19 13.40 -10.52
N SER A 290 -20.77 12.56 -9.67
CA SER A 290 -20.00 11.61 -8.87
C SER A 290 -19.57 10.40 -9.71
N SER A 291 -18.28 10.06 -9.70
CA SER A 291 -17.77 8.88 -10.38
C SER A 291 -16.54 8.28 -9.70
N ASN A 292 -16.21 7.05 -10.10
CA ASN A 292 -14.91 6.45 -9.79
C ASN A 292 -13.80 7.22 -10.51
N PHE A 293 -12.53 6.94 -10.21
CA PHE A 293 -11.42 7.67 -10.80
C PHE A 293 -10.13 6.83 -10.85
N ILE A 294 -9.22 7.22 -11.74
CA ILE A 294 -7.89 6.61 -11.86
C ILE A 294 -6.86 7.71 -11.64
N CYS A 295 -5.91 7.46 -10.74
CA CYS A 295 -4.74 8.31 -10.53
C CYS A 295 -3.54 7.80 -11.33
N TYR A 296 -2.61 8.70 -11.66
CA TYR A 296 -1.36 8.46 -12.37
C TYR A 296 -0.19 9.20 -11.70
N GLN A 297 0.98 8.57 -11.71
CA GLN A 297 2.28 9.20 -11.45
C GLN A 297 3.33 8.57 -12.39
N GLN A 298 4.41 9.28 -12.72
CA GLN A 298 5.62 8.61 -13.20
C GLN A 298 6.29 7.85 -12.06
N GLN A 299 6.92 6.73 -12.38
CA GLN A 299 7.80 6.00 -11.47
C GLN A 299 8.94 6.90 -10.99
N TYR A 300 9.43 6.65 -9.78
CA TYR A 300 10.59 7.36 -9.24
C TYR A 300 11.82 7.08 -10.12
N ASN A 301 12.30 8.08 -10.85
CA ASN A 301 13.47 7.97 -11.71
C ASN A 301 14.76 8.13 -10.86
N THR A 302 15.16 7.05 -10.19
CA THR A 302 16.32 6.99 -9.30
C THR A 302 17.57 6.48 -10.03
N GLN A 303 18.08 7.28 -10.97
CA GLN A 303 19.45 7.13 -11.48
C GLN A 303 20.48 7.61 -10.44
N THR A 304 20.48 7.00 -9.26
CA THR A 304 21.59 6.87 -8.30
C THR A 304 21.12 5.93 -7.19
N ALA A 305 21.71 4.74 -7.10
CA ALA A 305 21.68 3.99 -5.85
C ALA A 305 22.69 4.62 -4.88
N ASP A 306 22.23 5.02 -3.70
CA ASP A 306 22.94 4.87 -2.43
C ASP A 306 22.01 5.30 -1.27
N ASN A 307 21.95 4.47 -0.22
CA ASN A 307 21.63 4.83 1.17
C ASN A 307 20.19 5.31 1.55
N LEU A 308 19.49 4.54 2.40
CA LEU A 308 18.13 4.83 2.92
C LEU A 308 18.02 4.84 4.48
N GLY A 309 19.13 4.91 5.21
CA GLY A 309 19.20 4.36 6.58
C GLY A 309 18.52 5.13 7.73
N CYS A 310 17.50 4.54 8.35
CA CYS A 310 16.91 5.00 9.62
C CYS A 310 17.74 4.67 10.88
N GLY A 311 18.94 4.10 10.73
CA GLY A 311 19.78 3.64 11.84
C GLY A 311 19.06 2.58 12.69
N GLN A 312 19.05 2.77 14.02
CA GLN A 312 18.45 1.85 15.00
C GLN A 312 16.94 2.08 15.25
N TRP A 313 16.23 2.80 14.37
CA TRP A 313 14.86 3.28 14.60
C TRP A 313 13.94 2.74 13.49
N ILE A 314 12.71 2.38 13.85
CA ILE A 314 11.79 1.66 12.96
C ILE A 314 11.24 2.60 11.89
N ARG A 315 11.47 2.34 10.60
CA ARG A 315 10.95 3.19 9.52
C ARG A 315 9.43 3.04 9.37
N GLY A 316 8.72 4.15 9.45
CA GLY A 316 7.28 4.27 9.12
C GLY A 316 7.07 5.40 8.11
N GLY A 317 7.01 5.04 6.82
CA GLY A 317 6.97 6.00 5.72
C GLY A 317 8.23 6.88 5.67
N LYS A 318 8.05 8.21 5.73
CA LYS A 318 9.15 9.20 5.70
C LYS A 318 9.85 9.40 7.05
N LEU A 319 9.34 8.82 8.15
CA LEU A 319 9.86 8.99 9.51
C LEU A 319 10.47 7.66 10.03
N CYS A 320 11.33 7.76 11.03
CA CYS A 320 11.79 6.61 11.82
C CYS A 320 11.25 6.76 13.26
N TYR A 321 10.99 5.67 13.97
CA TYR A 321 10.35 5.68 15.28
C TYR A 321 11.15 4.84 16.28
N GLY A 322 11.54 5.42 17.40
CA GLY A 322 12.30 4.77 18.47
C GLY A 322 11.39 4.50 19.67
N PHE A 323 11.18 3.23 19.99
CA PHE A 323 10.37 2.74 21.10
C PHE A 323 11.31 2.36 22.25
N ILE A 324 11.48 3.26 23.22
CA ILE A 324 12.57 3.17 24.21
C ILE A 324 12.02 2.93 25.60
N GLY A 325 12.12 1.69 26.08
CA GLY A 325 11.86 1.29 27.47
C GLY A 325 13.11 1.30 28.35
N ASN A 326 13.00 1.71 29.61
CA ASN A 326 13.99 1.38 30.65
C ASN A 326 13.32 1.19 32.03
N SER A 327 14.06 0.61 32.97
CA SER A 327 13.56 0.25 34.30
C SER A 327 13.51 1.40 35.32
N GLN A 328 13.78 2.63 34.90
CA GLN A 328 13.67 3.83 35.74
C GLN A 328 12.28 4.44 35.61
N THR A 329 11.82 5.11 36.66
CA THR A 329 10.51 5.74 36.68
C THR A 329 10.59 7.21 36.29
N ALA A 330 9.67 7.68 35.44
CA ALA A 330 9.79 9.01 34.84
C ALA A 330 8.43 9.67 34.54
N ASN A 331 8.39 11.00 34.67
CA ASN A 331 7.25 11.83 34.27
C ASN A 331 7.35 12.28 32.80
N TRP A 332 6.31 12.97 32.33
CA TRP A 332 6.21 13.46 30.95
C TRP A 332 7.35 14.41 30.52
N GLN A 333 7.78 15.36 31.38
CA GLN A 333 8.89 16.26 31.07
C GLN A 333 10.22 15.51 30.93
N ASP A 334 10.46 14.50 31.77
CA ASP A 334 11.65 13.66 31.70
C ASP A 334 11.63 12.81 30.43
N ALA A 335 10.50 12.21 30.09
CA ALA A 335 10.30 11.47 28.84
C ALA A 335 10.54 12.34 27.60
N ARG A 336 10.02 13.57 27.58
CA ARG A 336 10.26 14.52 26.50
C ARG A 336 11.72 14.92 26.37
N SER A 337 12.35 15.24 27.51
CA SER A 337 13.78 15.58 27.57
C SER A 337 14.66 14.42 27.11
N TYR A 338 14.22 13.18 27.30
CA TYR A 338 14.90 11.96 26.90
C TYR A 338 14.89 11.72 25.38
N CYS A 339 13.81 12.05 24.66
CA CYS A 339 13.82 12.12 23.20
C CYS A 339 14.65 13.30 22.68
N LYS A 340 14.52 14.49 23.28
CA LYS A 340 15.27 15.70 22.86
C LYS A 340 16.78 15.49 22.87
N LYS A 341 17.31 14.80 23.89
CA LYS A 341 18.74 14.43 23.99
C LYS A 341 19.22 13.47 22.88
N ARG A 342 18.32 12.88 22.09
CA ARG A 342 18.60 11.97 20.97
C ARG A 342 18.23 12.56 19.60
N GLY A 343 18.06 13.88 19.50
CA GLY A 343 17.72 14.57 18.25
C GLY A 343 16.26 14.39 17.82
N ALA A 344 15.36 14.10 18.77
CA ALA A 344 13.96 13.76 18.52
C ALA A 344 12.98 14.54 19.42
N ASP A 345 11.68 14.25 19.32
CA ASP A 345 10.64 14.66 20.29
C ASP A 345 9.66 13.51 20.51
N LEU A 346 8.77 13.64 21.51
CA LEU A 346 7.69 12.68 21.74
C LEU A 346 6.75 12.59 20.54
N VAL A 347 6.30 11.37 20.22
CA VAL A 347 5.41 11.14 19.07
C VAL A 347 4.08 11.88 19.21
N LYS A 348 3.60 12.40 18.07
CA LYS A 348 2.26 12.94 17.90
C LYS A 348 1.41 11.97 17.09
N ILE A 349 0.22 11.68 17.59
CA ILE A 349 -0.79 10.83 16.95
C ILE A 349 -1.87 11.74 16.37
N ASP A 350 -1.91 11.81 15.04
CA ASP A 350 -2.78 12.72 14.29
C ASP A 350 -3.48 12.04 13.10
N SER A 351 -3.38 10.70 12.99
CA SER A 351 -4.19 9.89 12.07
C SER A 351 -4.47 8.50 12.65
N TYR A 352 -5.56 7.88 12.20
CA TYR A 352 -5.94 6.52 12.59
C TYR A 352 -4.90 5.48 12.17
N ASP A 353 -4.34 5.60 10.96
CA ASP A 353 -3.33 4.66 10.45
C ASP A 353 -2.02 4.75 11.25
N LYS A 354 -1.64 5.96 11.65
CA LYS A 354 -0.48 6.16 12.55
C LYS A 354 -0.77 5.59 13.95
N GLN A 355 -1.96 5.79 14.49
CA GLN A 355 -2.36 5.23 15.79
C GLN A 355 -2.37 3.70 15.76
N ALA A 356 -2.97 3.09 14.74
CA ALA A 356 -3.03 1.64 14.56
C ALA A 356 -1.63 1.04 14.42
N TRP A 357 -0.77 1.65 13.58
CA TRP A 357 0.61 1.20 13.42
C TRP A 357 1.43 1.33 14.70
N LEU A 358 1.39 2.49 15.37
CA LEU A 358 2.10 2.71 16.64
C LEU A 358 1.63 1.74 17.74
N SER A 359 0.32 1.46 17.82
CA SER A 359 -0.24 0.53 18.80
C SER A 359 0.28 -0.90 18.62
N GLN A 360 0.43 -1.37 17.38
CA GLN A 360 1.02 -2.68 17.08
C GLN A 360 2.50 -2.78 17.49
N GLN A 361 3.24 -1.67 17.47
CA GLN A 361 4.65 -1.63 17.89
C GLN A 361 4.84 -1.56 19.41
N MET A 362 3.78 -1.31 20.19
CA MET A 362 3.86 -1.16 21.66
C MET A 362 3.45 -2.40 22.45
N THR A 363 2.86 -3.42 21.81
CA THR A 363 2.38 -4.64 22.47
C THR A 363 3.45 -5.74 22.57
N ASP A 364 4.26 -5.72 23.61
CA ASP A 364 5.03 -6.89 24.10
C ASP A 364 4.29 -7.53 25.29
N PRO A 365 3.83 -8.80 25.21
CA PRO A 365 3.13 -9.49 26.30
C PRO A 365 3.92 -9.63 27.61
N ALA A 366 5.23 -9.38 27.61
CA ALA A 366 6.05 -9.47 28.83
C ALA A 366 5.82 -8.30 29.80
N ASN A 367 5.32 -7.14 29.35
CA ASN A 367 5.13 -5.96 30.20
C ASN A 367 3.94 -5.11 29.75
N ASP A 368 3.00 -4.82 30.66
CA ASP A 368 1.96 -3.78 30.51
C ASP A 368 2.59 -2.36 30.55
N ALA A 369 3.38 -2.06 29.51
CA ALA A 369 4.21 -0.89 29.37
C ALA A 369 3.39 0.33 28.89
N ILE A 370 3.24 1.34 29.75
CA ILE A 370 2.59 2.61 29.38
C ILE A 370 3.62 3.54 28.74
N PHE A 371 3.50 3.76 27.43
CA PHE A 371 4.38 4.67 26.69
C PHE A 371 3.94 6.13 26.80
N TRP A 372 4.88 7.02 27.07
CA TRP A 372 4.66 8.45 26.96
C TRP A 372 4.55 8.88 25.49
N THR A 373 3.43 9.53 25.16
CA THR A 373 3.22 10.25 23.90
C THR A 373 3.36 11.75 24.12
N GLY A 374 3.31 12.55 23.06
CA GLY A 374 3.36 14.01 23.18
C GLY A 374 2.10 14.65 23.80
N LEU A 375 1.05 13.89 24.09
CA LEU A 375 -0.22 14.44 24.60
C LEU A 375 -0.09 14.84 26.08
N ASN A 376 -0.52 16.05 26.45
CA ASN A 376 -0.44 16.59 27.80
C ASN A 376 -1.42 17.76 28.02
N ASP A 377 -1.76 18.05 29.27
CA ASP A 377 -2.63 19.19 29.65
C ASP A 377 -1.98 20.10 30.73
N GLN A 378 -0.65 20.05 30.85
CA GLN A 378 0.13 20.72 31.92
C GLN A 378 -0.07 22.23 32.06
N LYS A 379 -0.61 22.88 31.01
CA LYS A 379 -0.91 24.30 30.99
C LYS A 379 -2.29 24.64 31.56
N THR A 380 -3.26 23.73 31.44
CA THR A 380 -4.66 23.92 31.85
C THR A 380 -5.32 22.55 31.93
N GLU A 381 -5.63 22.10 33.15
CA GLU A 381 -6.30 20.82 33.43
C GLU A 381 -7.52 20.60 32.52
N GLY A 382 -7.57 19.44 31.87
CA GLY A 382 -8.66 19.06 30.96
C GLY A 382 -8.59 19.69 29.55
N ALA A 383 -7.59 20.51 29.25
CA ALA A 383 -7.35 21.10 27.92
C ALA A 383 -6.08 20.53 27.27
N TYR A 384 -6.21 19.35 26.67
CA TYR A 384 -5.10 18.60 26.09
C TYR A 384 -4.51 19.23 24.81
N VAL A 385 -3.18 19.25 24.76
CA VAL A 385 -2.35 19.68 23.63
C VAL A 385 -1.21 18.67 23.39
N TRP A 386 -0.67 18.67 22.18
CA TRP A 386 0.54 17.93 21.86
C TRP A 386 1.81 18.69 22.28
N ALA A 387 2.92 17.98 22.38
CA ALA A 387 4.23 18.51 22.77
C ALA A 387 4.71 19.67 21.87
N ASP A 388 4.32 19.64 20.59
CA ASP A 388 4.57 20.70 19.60
C ASP A 388 3.71 21.96 19.80
N GLY A 389 2.78 21.94 20.76
CA GLY A 389 1.84 23.03 21.07
C GLY A 389 0.52 22.97 20.27
N SER A 390 0.33 21.96 19.42
CA SER A 390 -0.90 21.82 18.61
C SER A 390 -2.07 21.25 19.43
N PRO A 391 -3.33 21.60 19.08
CA PRO A 391 -4.51 21.13 19.80
C PRO A 391 -4.73 19.62 19.61
N ALA A 392 -5.25 18.94 20.64
CA ALA A 392 -5.70 17.56 20.54
C ALA A 392 -7.09 17.48 19.87
N ASN A 393 -7.26 16.56 18.92
CA ASN A 393 -8.55 16.31 18.25
C ASN A 393 -9.18 15.01 18.78
N GLN A 394 -10.41 15.09 19.28
CA GLN A 394 -11.13 13.99 19.94
C GLN A 394 -11.61 12.88 19.00
N SER A 395 -11.46 13.01 17.68
CA SER A 395 -11.85 11.95 16.73
C SER A 395 -10.82 10.82 16.54
N TYR A 396 -9.67 10.89 17.24
CA TYR A 396 -8.59 9.88 17.18
C TYR A 396 -8.02 9.51 18.55
N MET A 397 -8.70 9.91 19.62
CA MET A 397 -8.46 9.51 21.02
C MET A 397 -9.54 8.51 21.44
#